data_AF-A0A7Y1T1V5-F1
#
_entry.id   AF-A0A7Y1T1V5-F1
#
_cell.length_a   1.000
_cell.length_b   1.000
_cell.length_c   1.000
_cell.angle_alpha   90.00
_cell.angle_beta   90.00
_cell.angle_gamma   90.00
#
_symmetry.space_group_name_H-M   'P 1'
#
loop_
_entity.id
_entity.type
_entity.pdbx_description
1 polymer ?
#
loop_
_entity_poly.entity_id
_entity_poly.type
_entity_poly.pdbx_seq_one_letter_code
_entity_poly.pdbx_strand_id
1 'polypeptide(L)'
;RRRYLKDINSRNAVVRGAAERNAINAPIQGSAADIIKIAMINIYNALQTGHYKSKMLLQVHDELVFDIYKPELEDLKQLIKTKMEGAYELAVPLDVDLDVGDNWLEAH
;
A
#
# COMPACT_ATOMS: atom_id res chain seq x y z
N ARG A 1 -7.62 12.72 2.82
CA ARG A 1 -6.39 13.28 3.45
C ARG A 1 -6.17 14.73 3.00
N ARG A 2 -5.49 15.59 3.77
CA ARG A 2 -5.09 16.96 3.34
C ARG A 2 -3.66 17.28 3.80
N ARG A 3 -2.92 18.05 2.99
CA ARG A 3 -1.62 18.63 3.37
C ARG A 3 -1.67 20.15 3.18
N TYR A 4 -1.49 20.90 4.27
CA TYR A 4 -1.47 22.35 4.23
C TYR A 4 -0.08 22.86 3.85
N LEU A 5 0.00 23.80 2.90
CA LEU A 5 1.25 24.38 2.39
C LEU A 5 1.31 25.87 2.71
N LYS A 6 1.81 26.18 3.91
CA LYS A 6 1.87 27.57 4.43
C LYS A 6 2.69 28.49 3.52
N ASP A 7 3.69 27.94 2.86
CA ASP A 7 4.67 28.71 2.07
C ASP A 7 4.36 28.78 0.58
N ILE A 8 3.18 28.33 0.12
CA ILE A 8 2.83 28.35 -1.31
C ILE A 8 2.80 29.77 -1.89
N ASN A 9 2.57 30.77 -1.03
CA ASN A 9 2.61 32.19 -1.40
C ASN A 9 3.87 32.91 -0.86
N SER A 10 4.91 32.17 -0.46
CA SER A 10 6.13 32.76 0.09
C SER A 10 6.80 33.69 -0.93
N ARG A 11 7.30 34.84 -0.47
CA ARG A 11 8.09 35.76 -1.31
C ARG A 11 9.47 35.19 -1.63
N ASN A 12 9.98 34.27 -0.81
CA ASN A 12 11.23 33.57 -1.06
C ASN A 12 11.00 32.47 -2.13
N ALA A 13 11.64 32.64 -3.29
CA ALA A 13 11.47 31.73 -4.43
C ALA A 13 11.89 30.29 -4.14
N VAL A 14 12.94 30.07 -3.33
CA VAL A 14 13.41 28.72 -2.97
C VAL A 14 12.37 28.00 -2.10
N VAL A 15 11.85 28.71 -1.09
CA VAL A 15 10.83 28.16 -0.18
C VAL A 15 9.54 27.89 -0.94
N ARG A 16 9.09 28.84 -1.76
CA ARG A 16 7.89 28.67 -2.59
C ARG A 16 8.03 27.51 -3.56
N GLY A 17 9.16 27.38 -4.25
CA GLY A 17 9.42 26.27 -5.17
C GLY A 17 9.40 24.89 -4.48
N ALA A 18 9.85 24.80 -3.22
CA ALA A 18 9.71 23.58 -2.43
C ALA A 18 8.24 23.28 -2.08
N ALA A 19 7.45 24.30 -1.75
CA ALA A 19 6.02 24.15 -1.50
C ALA A 19 5.25 23.72 -2.76
N GLU A 20 5.58 24.29 -3.93
CA GLU A 20 5.00 23.91 -5.23
C GLU A 20 5.29 22.44 -5.58
N ARG A 21 6.54 21.97 -5.42
CA ARG A 21 6.86 20.55 -5.61
C ARG A 21 6.09 19.64 -4.65
N ASN A 22 5.96 20.05 -3.39
CA ASN A 22 5.15 19.32 -2.42
C ASN A 22 3.66 19.31 -2.77
N ALA A 23 3.13 20.37 -3.39
CA ALA A 23 1.75 20.43 -3.84
C ALA A 23 1.44 19.38 -4.91
N ILE A 24 2.40 19.14 -5.81
CA ILE A 24 2.29 18.12 -6.86
C ILE A 24 2.44 16.71 -6.27
N ASN A 25 3.42 16.51 -5.39
CA ASN A 25 3.74 15.17 -4.86
C ASN A 25 2.74 14.67 -3.81
N ALA A 26 2.17 15.57 -3.00
CA ALA A 26 1.34 15.18 -1.85
C ALA A 26 0.05 14.44 -2.24
N PRO A 27 -0.68 14.80 -3.31
CA PRO A 27 -1.78 13.98 -3.81
C PRO A 27 -1.33 12.58 -4.24
N ILE A 28 -0.22 12.48 -4.98
CA ILE A 28 0.25 11.20 -5.54
C ILE A 28 0.65 10.24 -4.40
N GLN A 29 1.59 10.66 -3.54
CA GLN A 29 2.06 9.85 -2.42
C GLN A 29 0.97 9.65 -1.36
N GLY A 30 0.14 10.68 -1.14
CA GLY A 30 -0.96 10.64 -0.18
C GLY A 30 -2.01 9.60 -0.55
N SER A 31 -2.41 9.58 -1.83
CA SER A 31 -3.37 8.61 -2.35
C SER A 31 -2.81 7.20 -2.35
N ALA A 32 -1.57 6.98 -2.79
CA ALA A 32 -0.93 5.66 -2.70
C ALA A 32 -0.91 5.15 -1.25
N ALA A 33 -0.55 6.01 -0.30
CA ALA A 33 -0.55 5.69 1.12
C ALA A 33 -1.96 5.52 1.74
N ASP A 34 -3.01 6.05 1.11
CA ASP A 34 -4.40 5.81 1.53
C ASP A 34 -4.87 4.45 0.97
N ILE A 35 -4.58 4.15 -0.30
CA ILE A 35 -4.92 2.88 -0.97
C ILE A 35 -4.30 1.68 -0.25
N ILE A 36 -2.98 1.72 0.04
CA ILE A 36 -2.31 0.60 0.71
C ILE A 36 -2.89 0.35 2.10
N LYS A 37 -3.29 1.39 2.83
CA LYS A 37 -3.92 1.23 4.15
C LYS A 37 -5.30 0.61 4.07
N ILE A 38 -6.08 0.96 3.05
CA ILE A 38 -7.37 0.31 2.79
C ILE A 38 -7.15 -1.18 2.47
N ALA A 39 -6.19 -1.50 1.60
CA ALA A 39 -5.80 -2.88 1.32
C ALA A 39 -5.42 -3.63 2.60
N MET A 40 -4.56 -3.06 3.44
CA MET A 40 -4.12 -3.65 4.70
C MET A 40 -5.30 -3.98 5.63
N ILE A 41 -6.22 -3.03 5.82
CA ILE A 41 -7.42 -3.23 6.66
C ILE A 41 -8.30 -4.34 6.09
N ASN A 42 -8.53 -4.33 4.77
CA ASN A 42 -9.37 -5.32 4.10
C ASN A 42 -8.78 -6.74 4.19
N ILE A 43 -7.47 -6.88 4.00
CA ILE A 43 -6.75 -8.15 4.14
C ILE A 43 -6.81 -8.60 5.60
N TYR A 44 -6.50 -7.73 6.55
CA TYR A 44 -6.56 -8.05 7.97
C TYR A 44 -7.93 -8.59 8.38
N ASN A 45 -9.00 -7.89 8.00
CA ASN A 45 -10.37 -8.35 8.29
C ASN A 45 -10.68 -9.71 7.65
N ALA A 46 -10.20 -9.95 6.42
CA ALA A 46 -10.40 -11.22 5.73
C ALA A 46 -9.63 -12.37 6.40
N LEU A 47 -8.40 -12.12 6.86
CA LEU A 47 -7.61 -13.08 7.64
C LEU A 47 -8.32 -13.46 8.94
N GLN A 48 -8.85 -12.48 9.67
CA GLN A 48 -9.59 -12.71 10.92
C GLN A 48 -10.88 -13.49 10.67
N THR A 49 -11.66 -13.11 9.65
CA THR A 49 -12.94 -13.76 9.32
C THR A 49 -12.75 -15.20 8.84
N GLY A 50 -11.70 -15.46 8.07
CA GLY A 50 -11.38 -16.80 7.59
C GLY A 50 -10.63 -17.66 8.61
N HIS A 51 -10.34 -17.14 9.81
CA HIS A 51 -9.55 -17.83 10.84
C HIS A 51 -8.19 -18.36 10.35
N TYR A 52 -7.55 -17.62 9.43
CA TYR A 52 -6.25 -17.97 8.88
C TYR A 52 -5.17 -17.91 9.97
N LYS A 53 -4.19 -18.83 9.90
CA LYS A 53 -3.03 -18.84 10.80
C LYS A 53 -1.93 -17.89 10.32
N SER A 54 -1.91 -17.60 9.03
CA SER A 54 -0.95 -16.71 8.38
C SER A 54 -1.09 -15.25 8.85
N LYS A 55 -0.01 -14.48 8.74
CA LYS A 55 0.08 -13.12 9.29
C LYS A 55 0.70 -12.15 8.30
N MET A 56 0.16 -10.94 8.26
CA MET A 56 0.84 -9.78 7.66
C MET A 56 1.90 -9.28 8.64
N LEU A 57 3.16 -9.27 8.23
CA LEU A 57 4.30 -8.93 9.09
C LEU A 57 4.74 -7.49 8.93
N LEU A 58 4.93 -7.04 7.69
CA LEU A 58 5.57 -5.77 7.37
C LEU A 58 4.87 -5.05 6.23
N GLN A 59 5.05 -3.75 6.20
CA GLN A 59 4.69 -2.88 5.10
C GLN A 59 5.91 -2.02 4.77
N VAL A 60 6.38 -2.08 3.52
CA VAL A 60 7.56 -1.34 3.06
C VAL A 60 7.23 -0.71 1.72
N HIS A 61 7.24 0.63 1.64
CA HIS A 61 6.83 1.38 0.44
C HIS A 61 5.41 1.04 -0.05
N ASP A 62 5.29 0.21 -1.07
CA ASP A 62 4.07 -0.31 -1.70
C ASP A 62 3.92 -1.83 -1.54
N GLU A 63 4.86 -2.47 -0.84
CA GLU A 63 4.90 -3.91 -0.59
C GLU A 63 4.29 -4.27 0.79
N LEU A 64 3.63 -5.44 0.82
CA LEU A 64 3.17 -6.09 2.04
C LEU A 64 3.82 -7.47 2.16
N VAL A 65 4.50 -7.72 3.28
CA VAL A 65 5.20 -8.98 3.55
C VAL A 65 4.36 -9.84 4.48
N PHE A 66 4.21 -11.12 4.14
CA PHE A 66 3.40 -12.08 4.88
C PHE A 66 4.22 -13.30 5.32
N ASP A 67 3.93 -13.79 6.52
CA ASP A 67 4.30 -15.13 6.95
C ASP A 67 3.12 -16.07 6.70
N ILE A 68 3.34 -17.07 5.86
CA ILE A 68 2.29 -17.91 5.31
C ILE A 68 2.39 -19.33 5.89
N TYR A 69 1.31 -19.80 6.51
CA TYR A 69 1.14 -21.21 6.81
C TYR A 69 0.95 -21.97 5.50
N LYS A 70 1.91 -22.82 5.11
CA LYS A 70 1.98 -23.47 3.78
C LYS A 70 0.65 -24.05 3.26
N PRO A 71 -0.21 -24.71 4.08
CA PRO A 71 -1.51 -25.19 3.60
C PRO A 71 -2.50 -24.10 3.15
N GLU A 72 -2.31 -22.84 3.56
CA GLU A 72 -3.15 -21.69 3.21
C GLU A 72 -2.61 -20.91 2.00
N LEU A 73 -1.48 -21.32 1.40
CA LEU A 73 -0.72 -20.50 0.44
C LEU A 73 -1.54 -20.07 -0.77
N GLU A 74 -2.18 -21.01 -1.46
CA GLU A 74 -2.90 -20.72 -2.70
C GLU A 74 -4.16 -19.88 -2.44
N ASP A 75 -4.88 -20.17 -1.35
CA ASP A 75 -6.03 -19.38 -0.91
C ASP A 75 -5.62 -17.94 -0.57
N LEU A 76 -4.48 -17.77 0.12
CA LEU A 76 -3.99 -16.47 0.53
C LEU A 76 -3.43 -15.65 -0.62
N LYS A 77 -2.76 -16.27 -1.61
CA LYS A 77 -2.35 -15.57 -2.83
C LYS A 77 -3.54 -14.92 -3.50
N GLN A 78 -4.61 -15.69 -3.73
CA GLN A 78 -5.81 -15.18 -4.38
C GLN A 78 -6.49 -14.08 -3.54
N LEU A 79 -6.63 -14.31 -2.23
CA LEU A 79 -7.23 -13.36 -1.30
C LEU A 79 -6.44 -12.04 -1.28
N ILE A 80 -5.12 -12.10 -1.12
CA ILE A 80 -4.24 -10.92 -1.03
C ILE A 80 -4.32 -10.13 -2.33
N LYS A 81 -4.13 -10.79 -3.49
CA LYS A 81 -4.20 -10.11 -4.81
C LYS A 81 -5.54 -9.41 -4.99
N THR A 82 -6.66 -10.11 -4.77
CA THR A 82 -8.00 -9.52 -4.90
C THR A 82 -8.24 -8.35 -3.93
N LYS A 83 -7.75 -8.42 -2.68
CA LYS A 83 -7.94 -7.33 -1.72
C LYS A 83 -7.05 -6.12 -1.99
N MET A 84 -5.86 -6.32 -2.54
CA MET A 84 -4.94 -5.23 -2.91
C MET A 84 -5.39 -4.53 -4.19
N GLU A 85 -5.67 -5.27 -5.27
CA GLU A 85 -6.14 -4.71 -6.54
C GLU A 85 -7.53 -4.06 -6.39
N GLY A 86 -8.38 -4.63 -5.54
CA GLY A 86 -9.72 -4.11 -5.22
C GLY A 86 -9.76 -3.06 -4.11
N ALA A 87 -8.61 -2.53 -3.64
CA ALA A 87 -8.58 -1.60 -2.52
C ALA A 87 -9.22 -0.24 -2.84
N TYR A 88 -9.14 0.19 -4.11
CA TYR A 88 -9.75 1.43 -4.57
C TYR A 88 -10.00 1.37 -6.08
N GLU A 89 -11.12 1.93 -6.53
CA GLU A 89 -11.45 1.98 -7.96
C GLU A 89 -10.75 3.17 -8.62
N LEU A 90 -9.83 2.89 -9.53
CA LEU A 90 -9.11 3.87 -10.34
C LEU A 90 -9.52 3.75 -11.81
N ALA A 91 -9.34 4.82 -12.58
CA ALA A 91 -9.58 4.79 -14.02
C ALA A 91 -8.65 3.82 -14.79
N VAL A 92 -7.51 3.47 -14.18
CA VAL A 92 -6.57 2.46 -14.65
C VAL A 92 -6.51 1.37 -13.57
N PRO A 93 -6.59 0.08 -13.91
CA PRO A 93 -6.58 -0.98 -12.92
C PRO A 93 -5.27 -1.00 -12.12
N LEU A 94 -5.39 -1.27 -10.82
CA LEU A 94 -4.25 -1.62 -9.97
C LEU A 94 -3.89 -3.08 -10.25
N ASP A 95 -2.61 -3.34 -10.46
CA ASP A 95 -2.06 -4.68 -10.61
C ASP A 95 -1.10 -4.95 -9.47
N VAL A 96 -1.03 -6.22 -9.05
CA VAL A 96 -0.23 -6.66 -7.92
C VAL A 96 0.52 -7.92 -8.30
N ASP A 97 1.84 -7.85 -8.19
CA ASP A 97 2.74 -9.00 -8.31
C ASP A 97 2.85 -9.72 -6.97
N LEU A 98 2.99 -11.05 -7.04
CA LEU A 98 3.09 -11.92 -5.87
C LEU A 98 4.23 -12.91 -6.06
N ASP A 99 5.21 -12.85 -5.17
CA ASP A 99 6.33 -13.77 -5.11
C ASP A 99 6.38 -14.48 -3.74
N VAL A 100 7.02 -15.65 -3.73
CA VAL A 100 7.10 -16.52 -2.55
C VAL A 100 8.52 -17.09 -2.47
N GLY A 101 9.11 -17.03 -1.29
CA GLY A 101 10.44 -17.57 -1.01
C GLY A 101 10.55 -18.02 0.45
N ASP A 102 11.64 -18.73 0.78
CA ASP A 102 11.88 -19.16 2.17
C ASP A 102 12.42 -18.03 3.04
N ASN A 103 12.82 -16.91 2.42
CA ASN A 103 13.18 -15.67 3.08
C ASN A 103 12.77 -14.47 2.20
N TRP A 104 12.84 -13.27 2.77
CA TRP A 104 12.39 -12.06 2.07
C TRP A 104 13.21 -11.76 0.81
N LEU A 105 14.50 -12.08 0.77
CA LEU A 105 15.34 -11.86 -0.43
C LEU A 105 14.93 -12.75 -1.61
N GLU A 106 14.40 -13.94 -1.35
CA GLU A 106 13.90 -14.84 -2.39
C GLU A 106 12.47 -14.51 -2.83
N ALA A 107 11.71 -13.84 -1.96
CA ALA A 107 10.30 -13.47 -2.19
C ALA A 107 10.14 -12.05 -2.77
N HIS A 108 11.24 -11.32 -2.99
CA HIS A 108 11.30 -9.97 -3.53
C HIS A 108 12.04 -9.99 -4.87
#